data_AF-A0A7K0J2G9-F1
#
_entry.id   AF-A0A7K0J2G9-F1
#
_cell.length_a   1.000
_cell.length_b   1.000
_cell.length_c   1.000
_cell.angle_alpha   90.00
_cell.angle_beta   90.00
_cell.angle_gamma   90.00
#
_symmetry.space_group_name_H-M   'P 1'
#
loop_
_entity.id
_entity.type
_entity.pdbx_description
1 polymer ?
#
loop_
_entity_poly.entity_id
_entity_poly.type
_entity_poly.pdbx_seq_one_letter_code
_entity_poly.pdbx_strand_id
1 'polypeptide(L)'
;MKFRPSTLLASYLAVALLLVGIAINASFNPGSDRQQQESRRALVKQLALTDLVLFTDARYTRHPSMADRHTPFQDHPLSLEHFPSGSLIPPPPHVRSYGEH
;
A
#
# COMPACT_ATOMS: atom_id res chain seq x y z
N MET A 1 33.38 -0.29 -15.51
CA MET A 1 33.19 -1.75 -15.66
C MET A 1 32.23 -1.99 -16.82
N LYS A 2 32.61 -2.78 -17.83
CA LYS A 2 31.71 -3.09 -18.96
C LYS A 2 30.79 -4.23 -18.55
N PHE A 3 29.49 -3.95 -18.36
CA PHE A 3 28.51 -4.99 -18.09
C PHE A 3 28.30 -5.84 -19.34
N ARG A 4 28.33 -7.17 -19.19
CA ARG A 4 28.00 -8.08 -20.30
C ARG A 4 26.47 -8.12 -20.40
N PRO A 5 25.87 -8.12 -21.60
CA PRO A 5 24.41 -8.17 -21.74
C PRO A 5 23.78 -9.35 -20.99
N SER A 6 24.47 -10.49 -20.95
CA SER A 6 24.05 -11.68 -20.20
C SER A 6 23.99 -11.44 -18.68
N THR A 7 24.88 -10.62 -18.12
CA THR A 7 24.86 -10.31 -16.68
C THR A 7 23.68 -9.42 -16.30
N LEU A 8 23.29 -8.49 -17.18
CA LEU A 8 22.10 -7.66 -16.98
C LEU A 8 20.83 -8.51 -17.04
N LEU A 9 20.70 -9.36 -18.06
CA LEU A 9 19.56 -10.28 -18.20
C LEU A 9 19.46 -11.24 -17.01
N ALA A 10 20.58 -11.82 -16.57
CA ALA A 10 20.60 -12.71 -15.41
C ALA A 10 20.16 -11.97 -14.13
N SER A 11 20.65 -10.75 -13.90
CA SER A 11 20.23 -9.94 -12.75
C SER A 11 18.75 -9.56 -12.79
N TYR A 12 18.24 -9.20 -13.96
CA TYR A 12 16.83 -8.88 -14.16
C TYR A 12 15.93 -10.10 -13.87
N LEU A 13 16.28 -11.27 -14.41
CA LEU A 13 15.55 -12.51 -14.17
C LEU A 13 15.59 -12.92 -12.69
N ALA A 14 16.74 -12.75 -12.02
CA ALA A 14 16.85 -13.02 -10.60
C ALA A 14 15.91 -12.13 -9.75
N VAL A 15 15.86 -10.83 -10.05
CA VAL A 15 14.94 -9.90 -9.38
C VAL A 15 13.48 -10.24 -9.68
N ALA A 16 13.15 -10.56 -10.94
CA ALA A 16 11.80 -10.95 -11.32
C ALA A 16 11.33 -12.22 -10.59
N LEU A 17 12.19 -13.26 -10.52
CA LEU A 17 11.91 -14.49 -9.79
C LEU A 17 11.76 -14.25 -8.28
N LEU A 18 12.57 -13.36 -7.70
CA LEU A 18 12.43 -12.95 -6.30
C LEU A 18 11.07 -12.29 -6.03
N LEU A 19 10.64 -11.37 -6.88
CA LEU A 19 9.34 -10.69 -6.74
C LEU A 19 8.18 -11.68 -6.87
N VAL A 20 8.26 -12.61 -7.83
CA VAL A 20 7.27 -13.69 -7.98
C VAL A 20 7.24 -14.58 -6.73
N GLY A 21 8.40 -14.95 -6.18
CA GLY A 21 8.50 -15.72 -4.95
C GLY A 21 7.84 -15.02 -3.76
N ILE A 22 8.04 -13.71 -3.61
CA ILE A 22 7.40 -12.89 -2.57
C ILE A 22 5.87 -12.87 -2.76
N ALA A 23 5.39 -12.65 -3.98
CA ALA A 23 3.95 -12.62 -4.28
C ALA A 23 3.26 -13.96 -3.99
N ILE A 24 3.92 -15.06 -4.35
CA ILE A 24 3.48 -16.42 -4.05
C ILE A 24 3.43 -16.64 -2.53
N ASN A 25 4.50 -16.28 -1.80
CA ASN A 25 4.53 -16.40 -0.34
C ASN A 25 3.43 -15.58 0.34
N ALA A 26 3.19 -14.35 -0.13
CA ALA A 26 2.12 -13.49 0.37
C ALA A 26 0.72 -14.11 0.14
N SER A 27 0.55 -14.90 -0.92
CA SER A 27 -0.72 -15.56 -1.26
C SER A 27 -1.00 -16.81 -0.42
N PHE A 28 0.00 -17.40 0.22
CA PHE A 28 -0.14 -18.66 0.97
C PHE A 28 -0.59 -18.51 2.42
N ASN A 29 -0.64 -17.30 2.99
CA ASN A 29 -0.99 -17.07 4.40
C ASN A 29 -2.27 -16.23 4.67
N PRO A 30 -3.39 -16.38 3.93
CA PRO A 30 -4.57 -15.56 4.14
C PRO A 30 -5.33 -15.88 5.44
N GLY A 31 -5.08 -17.05 6.06
CA GLY A 31 -5.82 -17.53 7.23
C GLY A 31 -5.45 -16.82 8.53
N SER A 32 -4.15 -16.68 8.82
CA SER A 32 -3.65 -15.97 10.01
C SER A 32 -4.03 -14.50 9.98
N ASP A 33 -3.96 -13.89 8.79
CA ASP A 33 -4.19 -12.47 8.59
C ASP A 33 -5.65 -12.10 8.83
N ARG A 34 -6.59 -12.97 8.44
CA ARG A 34 -8.03 -12.78 8.69
C ARG A 34 -8.36 -12.78 10.17
N GLN A 35 -7.87 -13.75 10.94
CA GLN A 35 -8.14 -13.80 12.38
C GLN A 35 -7.58 -12.56 13.10
N GLN A 36 -6.38 -12.13 12.72
CA GLN A 36 -5.78 -10.93 13.30
C GLN A 36 -6.47 -9.63 12.84
N GLN A 37 -7.01 -9.59 11.63
CA GLN A 37 -7.81 -8.48 11.15
C GLN A 37 -9.15 -8.39 11.91
N GLU A 38 -9.82 -9.51 12.13
CA GLU A 38 -11.07 -9.55 12.90
C GLU A 38 -10.86 -9.16 14.37
N SER A 39 -9.76 -9.58 15.00
CA SER A 39 -9.45 -9.16 16.37
C SER A 39 -9.18 -7.66 16.48
N ARG A 40 -8.45 -7.07 15.52
CA ARG A 40 -8.23 -5.63 15.43
C ARG A 40 -9.54 -4.87 15.21
N ARG A 41 -10.43 -5.38 14.34
CA ARG A 41 -11.77 -4.80 14.12
C ARG A 41 -12.63 -4.84 15.38
N ALA A 42 -12.61 -5.96 16.11
CA ALA A 42 -13.32 -6.09 17.38
C ALA A 42 -12.82 -5.07 18.41
N LEU A 43 -11.50 -4.87 18.50
CA LEU A 43 -10.90 -3.89 19.40
C LEU A 43 -11.33 -2.44 19.05
N VAL A 44 -11.30 -2.07 17.77
CA VAL A 44 -11.79 -0.76 17.29
C VAL A 44 -13.23 -0.53 17.72
N LYS A 45 -14.08 -1.55 17.53
CA LYS A 45 -15.50 -1.50 17.91
C LYS A 45 -15.69 -1.38 19.43
N GLN A 46 -14.93 -2.14 20.22
CA GLN A 46 -14.99 -2.10 21.69
C GLN A 46 -14.54 -0.76 22.27
N LEU A 47 -13.53 -0.14 21.67
CA LEU A 47 -12.99 1.16 22.10
C LEU A 47 -13.74 2.35 21.48
N ALA A 48 -14.79 2.09 20.68
CA ALA A 48 -15.54 3.11 19.94
C ALA A 48 -14.63 4.05 19.10
N LEU A 49 -13.54 3.49 18.55
CA LEU A 49 -12.64 4.22 17.66
C LEU A 49 -13.24 4.27 16.26
N THR A 50 -13.00 5.37 15.55
CA THR A 50 -13.49 5.53 14.17
C THR A 50 -12.80 4.56 13.20
N ASP A 51 -11.49 4.38 13.37
CA ASP A 51 -10.65 3.43 12.61
C ASP A 51 -9.29 3.18 13.30
N LEU A 52 -8.52 2.23 12.75
CA LEU A 52 -7.14 1.95 13.17
C LEU A 52 -6.20 3.00 12.58
N VAL A 53 -5.20 3.39 13.36
CA VAL A 53 -4.03 4.10 12.84
C VAL A 53 -3.23 3.13 11.96
N LEU A 54 -3.23 3.34 10.64
CA LEU A 54 -2.52 2.44 9.70
C LEU A 54 -1.05 2.81 9.53
N PHE A 55 -0.75 4.11 9.47
CA PHE A 55 0.59 4.65 9.28
C PHE A 55 0.82 5.84 10.21
N THR A 56 2.06 6.28 10.39
CA THR A 56 2.39 7.42 11.28
C THR A 56 2.99 8.61 10.54
N ASP A 57 3.44 8.43 9.31
CA ASP A 57 4.09 9.45 8.48
C ASP A 57 3.07 10.48 7.96
N ALA A 58 2.26 10.15 6.94
CA ALA A 58 1.24 11.02 6.38
C ALA A 58 0.00 11.10 7.27
N ARG A 59 -0.54 12.31 7.44
CA ARG A 59 -1.76 12.53 8.26
C ARG A 59 -2.98 11.89 7.63
N TYR A 60 -3.09 11.94 6.30
CA TYR A 60 -4.22 11.40 5.55
C TYR A 60 -4.21 9.87 5.43
N THR A 61 -3.13 9.21 5.86
CA THR A 61 -3.00 7.75 5.87
C THR A 61 -3.14 7.14 7.27
N ARG A 62 -3.12 7.95 8.34
CA ARG A 62 -3.38 7.52 9.73
C ARG A 62 -4.80 7.01 9.91
N HIS A 63 -5.78 7.87 9.61
CA HIS A 63 -7.20 7.62 9.83
C HIS A 63 -7.97 7.81 8.52
N PRO A 64 -7.90 6.86 7.57
CA PRO A 64 -8.47 7.04 6.24
C PRO A 64 -9.96 7.38 6.22
N SER A 65 -10.71 6.99 7.26
CA SER A 65 -12.14 7.32 7.39
C SER A 65 -12.40 8.80 7.71
N MET A 66 -11.46 9.46 8.39
CA MET A 66 -11.56 10.86 8.82
C MET A 66 -10.66 11.81 8.01
N ALA A 67 -9.77 11.26 7.17
CA ALA A 67 -8.85 12.03 6.37
C ALA A 67 -9.56 12.81 5.24
N ASP A 68 -9.16 14.06 5.05
CA ASP A 68 -9.56 14.83 3.87
C ASP A 68 -8.89 14.26 2.61
N ARG A 69 -9.70 13.96 1.59
CA ARG A 69 -9.28 13.40 0.28
C ARG A 69 -8.41 14.35 -0.53
N HIS A 70 -8.43 15.65 -0.24
CA HIS A 70 -7.63 16.66 -0.93
C HIS A 70 -6.25 16.86 -0.30
N THR A 71 -6.02 16.35 0.92
CA THR A 71 -4.73 16.49 1.63
C THR A 71 -3.51 16.08 0.81
N PRO A 72 -3.53 14.97 0.02
CA PRO A 72 -2.38 14.57 -0.79
C PRO A 72 -2.00 15.56 -1.91
N PHE A 73 -2.82 16.59 -2.16
CA PHE A 73 -2.68 17.53 -3.27
C PHE A 73 -2.55 19.00 -2.80
N GLN A 74 -2.24 19.22 -1.52
CA GLN A 74 -2.17 20.57 -0.95
C GLN A 74 -0.86 21.32 -1.23
N ASP A 75 0.16 20.62 -1.74
CA ASP A 75 1.39 21.23 -2.21
C ASP A 75 1.21 21.88 -3.60
N HIS A 76 2.32 22.25 -4.24
CA HIS A 76 2.27 22.82 -5.58
C HIS A 76 2.02 21.75 -6.66
N PRO A 77 1.50 22.14 -7.84
CA PRO A 77 1.38 21.24 -8.97
C PRO A 77 2.72 20.53 -9.25
N LEU A 78 2.66 19.21 -9.50
CA LEU A 78 3.82 18.34 -9.76
C LEU A 78 4.80 18.17 -8.58
N SER A 79 4.41 18.51 -7.35
CA SER A 79 5.21 18.13 -6.17
C SER A 79 5.28 16.61 -6.04
N LEU A 80 6.44 16.13 -5.57
CA LEU A 80 6.61 14.73 -5.24
C LEU A 80 6.18 14.49 -3.79
N GLU A 81 5.39 13.45 -3.58
CA GLU A 81 4.96 13.08 -2.25
C GLU A 81 6.14 12.59 -1.40
N HIS A 82 6.25 13.12 -0.18
CA HIS A 82 7.36 12.83 0.73
C HIS A 82 7.09 11.65 1.67
N PHE A 83 5.82 11.30 1.87
CA PHE A 83 5.41 10.23 2.75
C PHE A 83 5.19 8.92 1.97
N PRO A 84 5.99 7.86 2.23
CA PRO A 84 5.88 6.60 1.51
C PRO A 84 4.51 5.94 1.66
N SER A 85 3.81 6.14 2.78
CA SER A 85 2.47 5.57 2.96
C SER A 85 1.43 6.11 1.99
N GLY A 86 1.66 7.28 1.39
CA GLY A 86 0.78 7.86 0.37
C GLY A 86 0.59 6.93 -0.84
N SER A 87 1.64 6.19 -1.21
CA SER A 87 1.61 5.23 -2.33
C SER A 87 0.98 3.88 -1.97
N LEU A 88 0.76 3.60 -0.69
CA LEU A 88 0.20 2.34 -0.20
C LEU A 88 -1.32 2.39 -0.04
N ILE A 89 -1.91 3.58 0.01
CA ILE A 89 -3.36 3.73 0.08
C ILE A 89 -3.94 3.72 -1.33
N PRO A 90 -4.85 2.77 -1.64
CA PRO A 90 -5.46 2.70 -2.94
C PRO A 90 -6.39 3.89 -3.20
N PRO A 91 -6.58 4.31 -4.46
CA PRO A 91 -7.55 5.33 -4.81
C PRO A 91 -8.97 4.86 -4.41
N PRO A 92 -9.88 5.81 -4.08
CA PRO A 92 -11.24 5.48 -3.69
C PRO A 92 -11.97 4.63 -4.74
N PRO A 93 -12.91 3.75 -4.33
CA PRO A 93 -13.62 2.86 -5.26
C PRO A 93 -14.31 3.58 -6.43
N HIS A 94 -14.85 4.78 -6.19
CA HIS A 94 -15.54 5.57 -7.22
C HIS A 94 -14.61 6.10 -8.32
N VAL A 95 -13.32 6.29 -8.03
CA VAL A 95 -12.32 6.70 -9.04
C VAL A 95 -11.84 5.49 -9.84
N ARG A 96 -11.75 4.32 -9.21
CA ARG A 96 -11.35 3.07 -9.88
C ARG A 96 -12.30 2.65 -11.00
N SER A 97 -13.60 2.88 -10.81
CA SER A 97 -14.61 2.51 -11.81
C SER A 97 -14.55 3.32 -13.10
N TYR A 98 -13.89 4.48 -13.12
CA TYR A 98 -13.84 5.35 -14.30
C TYR A 98 -12.87 4.86 -15.38
N GLY A 99 -11.92 3.97 -15.03
CA GLY A 99 -10.92 3.41 -15.94
C GLY A 99 -11.30 2.07 -16.59
N GLU A 100 -12.52 1.57 -16.37
CA GLU A 100 -13.01 0.28 -16.88
C GLU A 100 -13.79 0.43 -18.21
N HIS A 101 -13.50 1.48 -18.99
CA HIS A 101 -14.11 1.74 -20.30
C HIS A 101 -13.10 1.61 -21.45
#